data_AF-A0A3B3VMM2-F1
#
_entry.id   AF-A0A3B3VMM2-F1
#
_cell.length_a   1.000
_cell.length_b   1.000
_cell.length_c   1.000
_cell.angle_alpha   90.00
_cell.angle_beta   90.00
_cell.angle_gamma   90.00
#
_symmetry.space_group_name_H-M   'P 1'
#
loop_
_entity.id
_entity.type
_entity.pdbx_description
1 polymer ?
#
loop_
_entity_poly.entity_id
_entity_poly.type
_entity_poly.pdbx_seq_one_letter_code
_entity_poly.pdbx_strand_id
1 'polypeptide(L)'
;MKRILTYILYSVPLLLLLILLLVIGAVWQFAEMISCAQPGVNPLAYNEYGCYCGLGGSGTPVDDVDRCCQVHDNCYSQTMKIPECEGIFDLPYVIDYNFSCSNKQVYCPATNNKCQAAVCECDRVAAHCFARYNYNSEYKNLDSKYC
;
A
#
# COMPACT_ATOMS: atom_id res chain seq x y z
N MET A 1 -34.13 21.13 -15.40
CA MET A 1 -33.96 20.00 -14.44
C MET A 1 -33.54 18.70 -15.10
N LYS A 2 -34.26 18.12 -16.08
CA LYS A 2 -33.89 16.82 -16.69
C LYS A 2 -32.46 16.75 -17.24
N ARG A 3 -32.00 17.76 -18.01
CA ARG A 3 -30.63 17.81 -18.55
C ARG A 3 -29.53 17.88 -17.48
N ILE A 4 -29.76 18.59 -16.38
CA ILE A 4 -28.83 18.69 -15.26
C ILE A 4 -28.75 17.34 -14.53
N LEU A 5 -29.90 16.70 -14.32
CA LEU A 5 -29.98 15.38 -13.72
C LEU A 5 -29.25 14.33 -14.57
N THR A 6 -29.43 14.37 -15.89
CA THR A 6 -28.72 13.50 -16.84
C THR A 6 -27.21 13.76 -16.84
N TYR A 7 -26.77 15.03 -16.79
CA TYR A 7 -25.34 15.37 -16.72
C TYR A 7 -24.72 14.80 -15.44
N ILE A 8 -25.34 15.04 -14.28
CA ILE A 8 -24.89 14.51 -12.99
C ILE A 8 -24.88 12.97 -12.99
N LEU A 9 -25.91 12.32 -13.55
CA LEU A 9 -26.03 10.86 -13.65
C LEU A 9 -24.90 10.21 -14.45
N TYR A 10 -24.30 10.90 -15.43
CA TYR A 10 -23.20 10.35 -16.22
C TYR A 10 -21.82 10.90 -15.81
N SER A 11 -21.73 12.16 -15.37
CA SER A 11 -20.47 12.79 -15.01
C SER A 11 -19.95 12.33 -13.65
N VAL A 12 -20.83 12.06 -12.68
CA VAL A 12 -20.41 11.60 -11.34
C VAL A 12 -19.85 10.18 -11.39
N PRO A 13 -20.50 9.18 -12.01
CA PRO A 13 -19.91 7.83 -12.12
C PRO A 13 -18.62 7.82 -12.94
N LEU A 14 -18.53 8.62 -14.00
CA LEU A 14 -17.30 8.74 -14.80
C LEU A 14 -16.16 9.35 -13.98
N LEU A 15 -16.43 10.39 -13.18
CA LEU A 15 -15.44 11.00 -12.30
C LEU A 15 -15.01 10.04 -11.18
N LEU A 16 -15.94 9.29 -10.59
CA LEU A 16 -15.64 8.27 -9.58
C LEU A 16 -14.81 7.12 -10.17
N LEU A 17 -15.10 6.68 -11.40
CA LEU A 17 -14.32 5.68 -12.12
C LEU A 17 -12.89 6.19 -12.41
N LEU A 18 -12.75 7.45 -12.83
CA LEU A 18 -11.45 8.08 -13.05
C LEU A 18 -10.64 8.20 -11.76
N ILE A 19 -11.27 8.56 -10.64
CA ILE A 19 -10.62 8.58 -9.32
C ILE A 19 -10.18 7.17 -8.92
N LEU A 20 -11.03 6.16 -9.14
CA LEU A 20 -10.68 4.76 -8.86
C LEU A 20 -9.40 4.34 -9.61
N LEU A 21 -9.29 4.68 -10.90
CA LEU A 21 -8.10 4.38 -11.71
C LEU A 21 -6.81 5.02 -11.17
N LEU A 22 -6.89 6.16 -10.47
CA LEU A 22 -5.73 6.87 -9.92
C LEU A 22 -5.21 6.29 -8.60
N VAL A 23 -6.07 5.68 -7.77
CA VAL A 23 -5.69 5.09 -6.46
C VAL A 23 -5.18 3.65 -6.58
N ILE A 24 -5.25 3.07 -7.77
CA ILE A 24 -5.02 1.65 -7.98
C ILE A 24 -3.54 1.31 -8.22
N GLY A 25 -2.75 2.26 -8.75
CA GLY A 25 -1.38 1.99 -9.21
C GLY A 25 -0.43 1.58 -8.08
N ALA A 26 -0.16 2.48 -7.12
CA ALA A 26 0.79 2.23 -6.02
C ALA A 26 0.46 0.96 -5.21
N VAL A 27 -0.81 0.76 -4.86
CA VAL A 27 -1.27 -0.42 -4.08
C VAL A 27 -1.07 -1.72 -4.86
N TRP A 28 -1.29 -1.70 -6.18
CA TRP A 28 -0.97 -2.86 -7.02
C TRP A 28 0.52 -3.09 -7.15
N GLN A 29 1.33 -2.05 -7.28
CA GLN A 29 2.79 -2.19 -7.31
C GLN A 29 3.31 -2.82 -6.02
N PHE A 30 2.75 -2.45 -4.86
CA PHE A 30 3.09 -3.11 -3.60
C PHE A 30 2.71 -4.60 -3.60
N ALA A 31 1.51 -4.96 -4.09
CA ALA A 31 1.10 -6.36 -4.22
C ALA A 31 2.02 -7.17 -5.16
N GLU A 32 2.53 -6.54 -6.23
CA GLU A 32 3.53 -7.14 -7.11
C GLU A 32 4.88 -7.34 -6.41
N MET A 33 5.31 -6.38 -5.58
CA MET A 33 6.52 -6.52 -4.75
C MET A 33 6.41 -7.66 -3.74
N ILE A 34 5.26 -7.81 -3.08
CA ILE A 34 4.98 -8.93 -2.16
C ILE A 34 5.09 -10.26 -2.93
N SER A 35 4.46 -10.34 -4.11
CA SER A 35 4.50 -11.53 -4.97
C SER A 35 5.92 -11.85 -5.45
N CYS A 36 6.75 -10.82 -5.69
CA CYS A 36 8.15 -10.98 -6.03
C CYS A 36 8.94 -11.58 -4.85
N ALA A 37 8.86 -10.96 -3.68
CA ALA A 37 9.61 -11.37 -2.49
C ALA A 37 9.20 -12.75 -1.98
N GLN A 38 7.90 -13.08 -2.11
CA GLN A 38 7.31 -14.34 -1.66
C GLN A 38 6.45 -14.96 -2.77
N PRO A 39 7.06 -15.69 -3.74
CA PRO A 39 6.31 -16.29 -4.83
C PRO A 39 5.24 -17.27 -4.37
N GLY A 40 4.05 -17.17 -4.97
CA GLY A 40 2.91 -18.05 -4.67
C GLY A 40 2.04 -17.61 -3.49
N VAL A 41 2.39 -16.51 -2.80
CA VAL A 41 1.50 -15.90 -1.81
C VAL A 41 0.34 -15.17 -2.48
N ASN A 42 -0.79 -15.08 -1.79
CA ASN A 42 -1.82 -14.10 -2.12
C ASN A 42 -1.51 -12.80 -1.35
N PRO A 43 -1.11 -11.69 -2.00
CA PRO A 43 -0.80 -10.44 -1.30
C PRO A 43 -1.97 -9.88 -0.50
N LEU A 44 -3.22 -10.13 -0.94
CA LEU A 44 -4.42 -9.70 -0.22
C LEU A 44 -4.61 -10.41 1.13
N ALA A 45 -3.87 -11.49 1.40
CA ALA A 45 -3.87 -12.14 2.70
C ALA A 45 -3.41 -11.20 3.81
N TYR A 46 -2.42 -10.33 3.52
CA TYR A 46 -1.86 -9.37 4.46
C TYR A 46 -2.75 -8.16 4.74
N ASN A 47 -3.78 -7.88 3.92
CA ASN A 47 -4.74 -6.82 4.25
C ASN A 47 -5.57 -7.23 5.48
N GLU A 48 -6.09 -6.30 6.28
CA GLU A 48 -6.92 -6.58 7.47
C GLU A 48 -6.33 -7.70 8.37
N TYR A 49 -5.02 -7.63 8.64
CA TYR A 49 -4.31 -8.63 9.43
C TYR A 49 -3.70 -7.98 10.67
N GLY A 50 -3.89 -8.61 11.83
CA GLY A 50 -3.39 -8.12 13.10
C GLY A 50 -3.93 -6.74 13.45
N CYS A 51 -3.08 -5.92 14.04
CA CYS A 51 -3.41 -4.59 14.53
C CYS A 51 -2.99 -3.46 13.59
N TYR A 52 -2.15 -3.72 12.60
CA TYR A 52 -1.55 -2.70 11.73
C TYR A 52 -1.72 -2.98 10.23
N CYS A 53 -1.79 -4.24 9.79
CA CYS A 53 -1.87 -4.49 8.35
C CYS A 53 -3.26 -4.15 7.80
N GLY A 54 -3.42 -2.96 7.25
CA GLY A 54 -4.67 -2.43 6.71
C GLY A 54 -4.72 -0.91 6.81
N LEU A 55 -5.92 -0.32 6.70
CA LEU A 55 -6.07 1.12 6.92
C LEU A 55 -6.10 1.44 8.41
N GLY A 56 -5.16 2.26 8.87
CA GLY A 56 -5.11 2.76 10.25
C GLY A 56 -4.01 2.09 11.07
N GLY A 57 -4.38 1.48 12.19
CA GLY A 57 -3.48 0.70 13.03
C GLY A 57 -3.13 1.37 14.36
N SER A 58 -3.11 0.58 15.43
CA SER A 58 -2.84 1.04 16.80
C SER A 58 -2.53 -0.11 17.74
N GLY A 59 -2.05 0.18 18.95
CA GLY A 59 -1.80 -0.84 19.98
C GLY A 59 -0.45 -1.53 19.81
N THR A 60 -0.40 -2.83 20.11
CA THR A 60 0.82 -3.64 20.03
C THR A 60 0.70 -4.66 18.89
N PRO A 61 1.70 -4.78 17.99
CA PRO A 61 1.66 -5.80 16.95
C PRO A 61 1.55 -7.20 17.54
N VAL A 62 0.66 -8.02 16.99
CA VAL A 62 0.37 -9.37 17.51
C VAL A 62 1.41 -10.42 17.10
N ASP A 63 2.14 -10.16 16.01
CA ASP A 63 3.27 -10.97 15.57
C ASP A 63 4.26 -10.14 14.72
N ASP A 64 5.23 -10.81 14.12
CA ASP A 64 6.25 -10.16 13.30
C ASP A 64 5.74 -9.70 11.92
N VAL A 65 4.71 -10.34 11.36
CA VAL A 65 4.05 -9.88 10.13
C VAL A 65 3.34 -8.56 10.40
N ASP A 66 2.61 -8.48 11.51
CA ASP A 66 1.92 -7.26 11.96
C ASP A 66 2.93 -6.15 12.30
N ARG A 67 4.09 -6.51 12.85
CA ARG A 67 5.20 -5.56 13.08
C ARG A 67 5.75 -5.01 11.77
N CYS A 68 5.84 -5.82 10.70
CA CYS A 68 6.21 -5.32 9.38
C CYS A 68 5.25 -4.22 8.90
N CYS A 69 3.95 -4.39 9.15
CA CYS A 69 2.92 -3.40 8.81
C CYS A 69 3.05 -2.13 9.67
N GLN A 70 3.28 -2.25 10.98
CA GLN A 70 3.56 -1.09 11.83
C GLN A 70 4.76 -0.27 11.31
N VAL A 71 5.82 -0.94 10.85
CA VAL A 71 7.00 -0.27 10.27
C VAL A 71 6.64 0.39 8.95
N HIS A 72 5.83 -0.26 8.12
CA HIS A 72 5.35 0.26 6.84
C HIS A 72 4.48 1.51 7.00
N ASP A 73 3.51 1.50 7.93
CA ASP A 73 2.66 2.65 8.25
C ASP A 73 3.47 3.85 8.73
N ASN A 74 4.48 3.58 9.57
CA ASN A 74 5.42 4.60 10.01
C ASN A 74 6.22 5.16 8.83
N CYS A 75 6.66 4.31 7.91
CA CYS A 75 7.40 4.72 6.71
C CYS A 75 6.54 5.63 5.82
N TYR A 76 5.30 5.23 5.52
CA TYR A 76 4.32 6.05 4.80
C TYR A 76 4.05 7.38 5.50
N SER A 77 3.93 7.37 6.83
CA SER A 77 3.76 8.60 7.61
C SER A 77 4.96 9.54 7.51
N GLN A 78 6.17 9.03 7.27
CA GLN A 78 7.33 9.88 6.99
C GLN A 78 7.36 10.38 5.55
N THR A 79 6.90 9.60 4.56
CA THR A 79 6.86 10.06 3.16
C THR A 79 5.94 11.27 3.01
N MET A 80 4.78 11.27 3.70
CA MET A 80 3.84 12.39 3.74
C MET A 80 4.39 13.68 4.40
N LYS A 81 5.56 13.62 5.05
CA LYS A 81 6.23 14.78 5.68
C LYS A 81 7.35 15.33 4.82
N ILE A 82 7.61 14.76 3.64
CA ILE A 82 8.64 15.26 2.72
C ILE A 82 8.12 16.57 2.09
N PRO A 83 8.80 17.72 2.28
CA PRO A 83 8.30 19.02 1.81
C PRO A 83 8.06 19.11 0.30
N GLU A 84 8.73 18.29 -0.50
CA GLU A 84 8.58 18.26 -1.96
C GLU A 84 7.47 17.30 -2.43
N CYS A 85 6.81 16.58 -1.52
CA CYS A 85 5.80 15.54 -1.80
C CYS A 85 4.42 15.94 -1.27
N GLU A 86 3.95 17.15 -1.61
CA GLU A 86 2.68 17.71 -1.12
C GLU A 86 1.49 17.45 -2.06
N GLY A 87 1.74 16.94 -3.26
CA GLY A 87 0.71 16.69 -4.25
C GLY A 87 -0.16 15.49 -3.90
N ILE A 88 -1.43 15.50 -4.33
CA ILE A 88 -2.33 14.33 -4.19
C ILE A 88 -1.77 13.09 -4.89
N PHE A 89 -1.01 13.29 -5.98
CA PHE A 89 -0.31 12.24 -6.73
C PHE A 89 1.00 11.80 -6.07
N ASP A 90 1.45 12.46 -5.00
CA ASP A 90 2.62 12.08 -4.21
C ASP A 90 2.26 11.28 -2.95
N LEU A 91 0.96 11.15 -2.66
CA LEU A 91 0.49 10.33 -1.56
C LEU A 91 0.88 8.86 -1.77
N PRO A 92 1.30 8.14 -0.71
CA PRO A 92 1.87 6.80 -0.86
C PRO A 92 0.89 5.74 -1.37
N TYR A 93 -0.42 6.01 -1.29
CA TYR A 93 -1.47 5.14 -1.86
C TYR A 93 -1.82 5.47 -3.31
N VAL A 94 -1.23 6.52 -3.89
CA VAL A 94 -1.60 7.09 -5.21
C VAL A 94 -0.38 7.16 -6.13
N ILE A 95 0.80 7.44 -5.60
CA ILE A 95 2.01 7.66 -6.38
C ILE A 95 2.49 6.40 -7.10
N ASP A 96 2.49 6.45 -8.42
CA ASP A 96 3.15 5.43 -9.23
C ASP A 96 4.66 5.60 -9.16
N TYR A 97 5.37 4.50 -8.92
CA TYR A 97 6.83 4.45 -8.90
C TYR A 97 7.36 3.33 -9.79
N ASN A 98 8.64 3.35 -10.14
CA ASN A 98 9.26 2.23 -10.85
C ASN A 98 9.87 1.24 -9.86
N PHE A 99 9.83 -0.05 -10.18
CA PHE A 99 10.58 -1.07 -9.48
C PHE A 99 10.97 -2.20 -10.43
N SER A 100 11.89 -3.06 -10.01
CA SER A 100 12.18 -4.31 -10.72
C SER A 100 12.28 -5.48 -9.74
N CYS A 101 12.08 -6.68 -10.26
CA CYS A 101 12.17 -7.92 -9.51
C CYS A 101 13.19 -8.85 -10.16
N SER A 102 14.11 -9.39 -9.39
CA SER A 102 15.02 -10.45 -9.83
C SER A 102 15.39 -11.36 -8.67
N ASN A 103 15.31 -12.68 -8.84
CA ASN A 103 15.67 -13.67 -7.81
C ASN A 103 14.98 -13.45 -6.45
N LYS A 104 13.67 -13.15 -6.47
CA LYS A 104 12.88 -12.79 -5.28
C LYS A 104 13.36 -11.52 -4.57
N GLN A 105 14.18 -10.72 -5.22
CA GLN A 105 14.68 -9.45 -4.71
C GLN A 105 14.02 -8.31 -5.50
N VAL A 106 13.37 -7.40 -4.76
CA VAL A 106 12.82 -6.15 -5.29
C VAL A 106 13.90 -5.07 -5.25
N TYR A 107 13.96 -4.23 -6.29
CA TYR A 107 14.86 -3.10 -6.42
C TYR A 107 14.10 -1.83 -6.81
N CYS A 108 14.41 -0.72 -6.14
CA CYS A 108 13.94 0.62 -6.48
C CYS A 108 15.03 1.35 -7.29
N PRO A 109 14.79 1.70 -8.57
CA PRO A 109 15.80 2.31 -9.42
C PRO A 109 16.01 3.79 -9.06
N ALA A 110 17.24 4.28 -9.27
CA ALA A 110 17.61 5.68 -9.05
C ALA A 110 16.91 6.67 -10.01
N THR A 111 16.18 6.18 -11.02
CA THR A 111 15.36 7.00 -11.92
C THR A 111 14.07 7.49 -11.27
N ASN A 112 13.67 6.92 -10.14
CA ASN A 112 12.55 7.42 -9.35
C ASN A 112 12.91 8.80 -8.77
N ASN A 113 11.94 9.73 -8.81
CA ASN A 113 12.07 10.99 -8.09
C ASN A 113 12.06 10.76 -6.57
N LYS A 114 12.27 11.82 -5.79
CA LYS A 114 12.36 11.74 -4.31
C LYS A 114 11.12 11.08 -3.68
N CYS A 115 9.92 11.43 -4.12
CA CYS A 115 8.66 10.90 -3.58
C CYS A 115 8.47 9.44 -3.96
N GLN A 116 8.67 9.12 -5.24
CA GLN A 116 8.59 7.75 -5.78
C GLN A 116 9.58 6.82 -5.09
N ALA A 117 10.82 7.27 -4.90
CA ALA A 117 11.87 6.50 -4.26
C ALA A 117 11.54 6.20 -2.79
N ALA A 118 10.98 7.19 -2.07
CA ALA A 118 10.59 7.02 -0.68
C ALA A 118 9.50 5.95 -0.52
N VAL A 119 8.45 6.01 -1.33
CA VAL A 119 7.33 5.04 -1.26
C VAL A 119 7.75 3.66 -1.76
N CYS A 120 8.48 3.58 -2.88
CA CYS A 120 9.03 2.32 -3.37
C CYS A 120 9.88 1.63 -2.30
N GLU A 121 10.70 2.37 -1.55
CA GLU A 121 11.55 1.77 -0.52
C GLU A 121 10.75 1.29 0.69
N CYS A 122 9.69 2.00 1.09
CA CYS A 122 8.76 1.51 2.12
C CYS A 122 8.17 0.15 1.70
N ASP A 123 7.66 0.06 0.48
CA ASP A 123 7.01 -1.14 -0.06
C ASP A 123 8.00 -2.29 -0.26
N ARG A 124 9.21 -1.99 -0.75
CA ARG A 124 10.31 -2.94 -0.88
C ARG A 124 10.64 -3.57 0.47
N VAL A 125 10.83 -2.74 1.50
CA VAL A 125 11.18 -3.20 2.85
C VAL A 125 10.05 -4.04 3.44
N ALA A 126 8.79 -3.61 3.30
CA ALA A 126 7.64 -4.35 3.81
C ALA A 126 7.49 -5.71 3.11
N ALA A 127 7.60 -5.77 1.78
CA ALA A 127 7.52 -7.01 1.01
C ALA A 127 8.58 -8.05 1.45
N HIS A 128 9.84 -7.61 1.64
CA HIS A 128 10.90 -8.50 2.15
C HIS A 128 10.72 -8.85 3.63
N CYS A 129 10.09 -7.98 4.41
CA CYS A 129 9.76 -8.25 5.80
C CYS A 129 8.72 -9.36 5.90
N PHE A 130 7.64 -9.29 5.10
CA PHE A 130 6.63 -10.36 5.04
C PHE A 130 7.23 -11.71 4.67
N ALA A 131 8.14 -11.74 3.68
CA ALA A 131 8.80 -12.96 3.22
C ALA A 131 9.67 -13.66 4.28
N ARG A 132 10.00 -12.99 5.39
CA ARG A 132 10.80 -13.55 6.49
C ARG A 132 10.00 -14.28 7.55
N TYR A 133 8.69 -14.05 7.61
CA TYR A 133 7.84 -14.52 8.70
C TYR A 133 6.68 -15.36 8.16
N ASN A 134 6.18 -16.25 9.02
CA ASN A 134 5.04 -17.08 8.68
C ASN A 134 3.74 -16.32 8.93
N TYR A 135 2.86 -16.31 7.95
CA TYR A 135 1.50 -15.80 8.08
C TYR A 135 0.67 -16.69 9.01
N ASN A 136 -0.03 -16.09 9.98
CA ASN A 136 -0.98 -16.76 10.86
C ASN A 136 -2.43 -16.39 10.51
N SER A 137 -3.17 -17.32 9.93
CA SER A 137 -4.58 -17.09 9.54
C SER A 137 -5.51 -16.71 10.70
N GLU A 138 -5.15 -16.98 11.95
CA GLU A 138 -5.93 -16.59 13.12
C GLU A 138 -5.96 -15.08 13.36
N TYR A 139 -4.96 -14.34 12.85
CA TYR A 139 -4.90 -12.88 12.99
C TYR A 139 -5.56 -12.13 11.84
N LYS A 140 -6.14 -12.86 10.87
CA LYS A 140 -6.96 -12.25 9.83
C LYS A 140 -8.26 -11.70 10.42
N ASN A 141 -8.58 -10.45 10.12
CA ASN A 141 -9.75 -9.72 10.61
C ASN A 141 -9.82 -9.71 12.15
N LEU A 142 -8.66 -9.57 12.81
CA LEU A 142 -8.58 -9.50 14.27
C LEU A 142 -9.41 -8.32 14.81
N ASP A 143 -10.21 -8.59 15.83
CA ASP A 143 -10.98 -7.55 16.53
C ASP A 143 -10.02 -6.58 17.23
N SER A 144 -10.21 -5.28 17.00
CA SER A 144 -9.31 -4.22 17.47
C SER A 144 -9.20 -4.13 19.00
N LYS A 145 -10.10 -4.77 19.76
CA LYS A 145 -9.96 -4.87 21.23
C LYS A 145 -8.77 -5.74 21.69
N TYR A 146 -8.19 -6.54 20.78
CA TYR A 146 -6.99 -7.33 21.04
C TYR A 146 -5.70 -6.59 20.68
N CYS A 147 -5.87 -5.35 20.22
CA CYS A 147 -4.85 -4.32 20.12
C CYS A 147 -4.98 -3.41 21.37
#